data_AF-A0A5A8AHZ2-F1
#
_entry.id   AF-A0A5A8AHZ2-F1
#
_cell.length_a   1.000
_cell.length_b   1.000
_cell.length_c   1.000
_cell.angle_alpha   90.00
_cell.angle_beta   90.00
_cell.angle_gamma   90.00
#
_symmetry.space_group_name_H-M   'P 1'
#
loop_
_entity.id
_entity.type
_entity.pdbx_description
1 polymer ?
#
loop_
_entity_poly.entity_id
_entity_poly.type
_entity_poly.pdbx_seq_one_letter_code
_entity_poly.pdbx_strand_id
1 'polypeptide(L)'
;MADMVLQDVNTTVHMTDLAIKLLNANVSRFLCLLFLFILFNCSNKSENKVIPAPAGENILPQSVSGDSLEIIIKNIPPQTAASLMYNDFDLSSKNIYFENTSGISRTVSQKILKPVNSDYTLLYRTFTMTDNKFVPHYHNYFIGQPVDRIEFVFNEKNGDIKLENNNGTVINYDNITNAYQEITRKTNKITALQKVRQIENLHADNKKNFTDNNLLSLNDLVFYKQLSLLSPEDKRIQNYLLSLEKPVWSTDLLGVIYQYLQAKKDSIYLLNLNKSKNSVYNGLIEIGIANHLVQYKEGKYPDYARNLEWFEDTEYYKNHKDSLKKLLETDKKPESVKNQILSFDVHDGDRVVKLKNVLSAHKSGYYLLDFWATWCIPCLQNIEAMHQMDLPKELEIFYISMDRTKDKEKWSGKARNMDLFNSYLFAETQNNKNIIRKINLNELPRYILLDKDFNVVHPNLATPQEADFLKELKTYMK
;
A
#
# COMPACT_ATOMS: atom_id res chain seq x y z
N MET A 1 39.56 7.51 -44.72
CA MET A 1 39.20 6.33 -45.55
C MET A 1 38.27 5.50 -44.66
N ALA A 2 36.95 5.57 -44.81
CA ALA A 2 36.11 5.29 -46.00
C ALA A 2 35.82 3.78 -46.12
N ASP A 3 34.60 3.30 -46.41
CA ASP A 3 33.27 3.95 -46.48
C ASP A 3 32.18 2.84 -46.25
N MET A 4 30.95 3.12 -45.74
CA MET A 4 29.67 3.31 -46.48
C MET A 4 29.26 2.11 -47.39
N VAL A 5 28.02 1.63 -47.53
CA VAL A 5 26.65 2.23 -47.48
C VAL A 5 25.61 1.21 -46.94
N LEU A 6 24.38 1.66 -46.62
CA LEU A 6 23.19 0.85 -46.26
C LEU A 6 22.51 0.13 -47.45
N GLN A 7 21.59 -0.82 -47.18
CA GLN A 7 20.19 -0.70 -47.68
C GLN A 7 19.18 -1.65 -46.98
N ASP A 8 17.93 -1.17 -46.84
CA ASP A 8 16.74 -1.91 -46.36
C ASP A 8 15.95 -2.59 -47.49
N VAL A 9 15.21 -3.67 -47.18
CA VAL A 9 13.93 -4.03 -47.86
C VAL A 9 12.93 -4.60 -46.84
N ASN A 10 11.66 -4.19 -46.95
CA ASN A 10 10.54 -4.61 -46.08
C ASN A 10 9.72 -5.78 -46.68
N THR A 11 9.07 -6.58 -45.82
CA THR A 11 7.73 -7.13 -46.11
C THR A 11 6.89 -7.41 -44.85
N THR A 12 6.01 -6.44 -44.55
CA THR A 12 4.55 -6.58 -44.38
C THR A 12 3.90 -7.92 -44.82
N VAL A 13 2.76 -8.43 -44.30
CA VAL A 13 1.49 -7.77 -43.88
C VAL A 13 0.77 -8.56 -42.77
N HIS A 14 0.16 -7.89 -41.78
CA HIS A 14 -1.27 -8.11 -41.40
C HIS A 14 -1.87 -6.94 -40.60
N MET A 15 -2.15 -5.85 -41.33
CA MET A 15 -2.98 -4.72 -40.88
C MET A 15 -4.37 -4.84 -41.53
N THR A 16 -5.26 -5.64 -40.96
CA THR A 16 -6.55 -5.99 -41.59
C THR A 16 -7.74 -6.03 -40.62
N ASP A 17 -7.88 -5.01 -39.77
CA ASP A 17 -9.12 -4.80 -38.98
C ASP A 17 -9.51 -3.31 -38.85
N LEU A 18 -8.54 -2.38 -38.94
CA LEU A 18 -8.78 -0.94 -38.82
C LEU A 18 -9.36 -0.29 -40.10
N ALA A 19 -9.38 -0.99 -41.23
CA ALA A 19 -9.73 -0.44 -42.54
C ALA A 19 -11.23 -0.53 -42.91
N ILE A 20 -11.99 -1.43 -42.29
CA ILE A 20 -13.37 -1.77 -42.72
C ILE A 20 -14.45 -0.83 -42.14
N LYS A 21 -14.10 0.08 -41.23
CA LYS A 21 -15.03 1.05 -40.60
C LYS A 21 -14.83 2.53 -40.98
N LEU A 22 -13.91 2.85 -41.91
CA LEU A 22 -13.59 4.24 -42.29
C LEU A 22 -13.74 4.55 -43.79
N LEU A 23 -14.48 3.73 -44.53
CA LEU A 23 -14.82 3.97 -45.94
C LEU A 23 -16.33 3.87 -46.21
N ASN A 24 -17.09 4.77 -45.58
CA ASN A 24 -18.36 5.26 -46.09
C ASN A 24 -18.43 6.77 -45.82
N ALA A 25 -18.48 7.57 -46.89
CA ALA A 25 -18.16 8.99 -46.82
C ALA A 25 -19.39 9.91 -46.89
N ASN A 26 -19.30 11.04 -46.18
CA ASN A 26 -19.96 12.34 -46.42
C ASN A 26 -21.27 12.37 -47.26
N VAL A 27 -22.41 12.28 -46.57
CA VAL A 27 -23.66 12.97 -46.93
C VAL A 27 -24.16 13.63 -45.64
N SER A 28 -23.86 14.90 -45.37
CA SER A 28 -24.45 16.13 -45.95
C SER A 28 -25.81 16.51 -45.33
N ARG A 29 -25.81 17.67 -44.66
CA ARG A 29 -26.91 18.67 -44.55
C ARG A 29 -28.12 18.46 -43.61
N PHE A 30 -28.32 19.54 -42.84
CA PHE A 30 -29.58 20.28 -42.58
C PHE A 30 -30.53 19.92 -41.42
N LEU A 31 -31.15 21.01 -40.93
CA LEU A 31 -32.25 21.16 -39.97
C LEU A 31 -32.01 20.70 -38.51
N CYS A 32 -32.70 21.23 -37.49
CA CYS A 32 -33.15 22.60 -37.15
C CYS A 32 -34.14 22.50 -35.97
N LEU A 33 -34.11 23.46 -35.02
CA LEU A 33 -35.23 23.77 -34.08
C LEU A 33 -35.57 22.61 -33.10
N LEU A 34 -36.29 22.73 -31.97
CA LEU A 34 -36.84 23.79 -31.08
C LEU A 34 -36.72 23.19 -29.64
N PHE A 35 -36.85 23.85 -28.48
CA PHE A 35 -37.75 24.93 -28.02
C PHE A 35 -37.08 25.79 -26.91
N LEU A 36 -37.81 26.77 -26.35
CA LEU A 36 -37.33 27.82 -25.42
C LEU A 36 -38.21 27.95 -24.15
N PHE A 37 -37.89 28.92 -23.28
CA PHE A 37 -38.54 29.33 -22.01
C PHE A 37 -38.16 28.48 -20.77
N ILE A 38 -37.56 28.97 -19.66
CA ILE A 38 -37.41 30.29 -18.97
C ILE A 38 -38.55 30.61 -17.97
N LEU A 39 -38.17 30.78 -16.68
CA LEU A 39 -38.50 31.86 -15.70
C LEU A 39 -38.15 31.36 -14.26
N PHE A 40 -37.20 31.93 -13.52
CA PHE A 40 -37.21 33.17 -12.71
C PHE A 40 -37.95 33.11 -11.36
N ASN A 41 -37.24 33.31 -10.24
CA ASN A 41 -37.72 34.16 -9.12
C ASN A 41 -36.63 34.54 -8.10
N CYS A 42 -36.79 35.69 -7.42
CA CYS A 42 -35.92 36.22 -6.35
C CYS A 42 -36.74 37.09 -5.38
N SER A 43 -36.48 37.09 -4.06
CA SER A 43 -37.09 38.07 -3.12
C SER A 43 -36.32 38.34 -1.80
N ASN A 44 -35.69 39.52 -1.76
CA ASN A 44 -35.43 40.48 -0.67
C ASN A 44 -35.46 40.12 0.86
N LYS A 45 -34.32 40.45 1.50
CA LYS A 45 -34.09 41.29 2.72
C LYS A 45 -35.17 41.49 3.83
N SER A 46 -34.67 41.54 5.07
CA SER A 46 -35.07 42.53 6.10
C SER A 46 -33.86 42.92 6.99
N GLU A 47 -33.95 44.00 7.79
CA GLU A 47 -32.87 44.55 8.64
C GLU A 47 -33.42 45.12 9.98
N ASN A 48 -32.68 45.03 11.11
CA ASN A 48 -32.54 46.09 12.14
C ASN A 48 -31.61 45.74 13.36
N LYS A 49 -30.53 46.52 13.53
CA LYS A 49 -29.91 47.12 14.77
C LYS A 49 -29.34 46.30 15.97
N VAL A 50 -27.99 46.37 16.10
CA VAL A 50 -27.15 46.92 17.23
C VAL A 50 -27.32 46.29 18.66
N ILE A 51 -26.44 45.38 19.18
CA ILE A 51 -25.05 45.52 19.75
C ILE A 51 -25.02 45.90 21.27
N PRO A 52 -24.10 45.38 22.13
CA PRO A 52 -23.06 44.31 22.03
C PRO A 52 -23.45 43.07 22.91
N ALA A 53 -22.69 42.28 23.72
CA ALA A 53 -21.28 42.03 24.17
C ALA A 53 -21.24 40.69 25.01
N PRO A 54 -20.09 40.09 25.41
CA PRO A 54 -18.74 40.04 24.82
C PRO A 54 -18.19 38.60 24.58
N ALA A 55 -17.07 38.51 23.85
CA ALA A 55 -16.00 37.48 23.90
C ALA A 55 -16.35 35.98 24.10
N GLY A 56 -16.29 35.20 23.02
CA GLY A 56 -16.41 33.73 23.05
C GLY A 56 -16.20 33.03 21.71
N GLU A 57 -15.24 33.48 20.89
CA GLU A 57 -15.05 32.95 19.53
C GLU A 57 -14.38 31.56 19.50
N ASN A 58 -15.21 30.53 19.66
CA ASN A 58 -14.93 29.23 19.05
C ASN A 58 -15.07 29.36 17.52
N ILE A 59 -13.99 29.76 16.85
CA ILE A 59 -13.93 29.74 15.38
C ILE A 59 -13.78 28.28 14.92
N LEU A 60 -14.92 27.57 14.88
CA LEU A 60 -15.06 26.39 14.03
C LEU A 60 -14.88 26.84 12.57
N PRO A 61 -13.95 26.24 11.80
CA PRO A 61 -13.84 26.52 10.38
C PRO A 61 -15.18 26.27 9.68
N GLN A 62 -15.60 27.20 8.83
CA GLN A 62 -16.86 27.08 8.09
C GLN A 62 -16.84 25.81 7.21
N SER A 63 -17.98 25.12 7.14
CA SER A 63 -18.13 23.87 6.38
C SER A 63 -17.92 24.11 4.89
N VAL A 64 -16.73 23.77 4.38
CA VAL A 64 -16.35 23.89 2.96
C VAL A 64 -17.14 22.88 2.12
N SER A 65 -17.85 23.35 1.10
CA SER A 65 -18.92 22.58 0.45
C SER A 65 -18.43 21.62 -0.64
N GLY A 66 -18.70 20.33 -0.44
CA GLY A 66 -18.64 19.30 -1.48
C GLY A 66 -17.93 18.03 -1.01
N ASP A 67 -18.48 16.87 -1.35
CA ASP A 67 -17.99 15.57 -0.84
C ASP A 67 -16.79 15.01 -1.63
N SER A 68 -16.37 15.71 -2.69
CA SER A 68 -15.31 15.26 -3.61
C SER A 68 -14.08 16.15 -3.59
N LEU A 69 -12.90 15.54 -3.63
CA LEU A 69 -11.63 16.19 -3.94
C LEU A 69 -11.33 16.07 -5.44
N GLU A 70 -11.11 17.19 -6.11
CA GLU A 70 -10.67 17.25 -7.51
C GLU A 70 -9.14 17.34 -7.59
N ILE A 71 -8.49 16.31 -8.13
CA ILE A 71 -7.04 16.31 -8.38
C ILE A 71 -6.81 16.55 -9.86
N ILE A 72 -6.00 17.55 -10.19
CA ILE A 72 -5.69 17.97 -11.56
C ILE A 72 -4.20 17.82 -11.83
N ILE A 73 -3.85 17.23 -12.98
CA ILE A 73 -2.49 17.22 -13.53
C ILE A 73 -2.50 18.03 -14.83
N LYS A 74 -1.82 19.17 -14.83
CA LYS A 74 -1.58 20.05 -15.99
C LYS A 74 -0.29 19.64 -16.72
N ASN A 75 -0.18 20.03 -17.98
CA ASN A 75 0.94 19.78 -18.89
C ASN A 75 1.31 18.28 -19.09
N ILE A 76 0.41 17.35 -18.78
CA ILE A 76 0.62 15.91 -18.99
C ILE A 76 0.51 15.59 -20.50
N PRO A 77 1.53 15.01 -21.15
CA PRO A 77 1.50 14.73 -22.59
C PRO A 77 0.48 13.64 -22.95
N PRO A 78 0.02 13.59 -24.21
CA PRO A 78 -0.74 12.46 -24.73
C PRO A 78 -0.01 11.13 -24.49
N GLN A 79 -0.77 10.05 -24.28
CA GLN A 79 -0.28 8.69 -24.01
C GLN A 79 0.59 8.55 -22.74
N THR A 80 0.58 9.56 -21.86
CA THR A 80 1.24 9.49 -20.54
C THR A 80 0.27 8.98 -19.49
N ALA A 81 0.74 8.05 -18.64
CA ALA A 81 0.02 7.55 -17.48
C ALA A 81 0.77 7.90 -16.17
N ALA A 82 0.03 8.21 -15.11
CA ALA A 82 0.58 8.54 -13.80
C ALA A 82 -0.30 7.98 -12.66
N SER A 83 0.29 7.82 -11.47
CA SER A 83 -0.41 7.30 -10.28
C SER A 83 -0.16 8.16 -9.04
N LEU A 84 -1.24 8.46 -8.32
CA LEU A 84 -1.19 8.99 -6.96
C LEU A 84 -1.75 7.93 -6.02
N MET A 85 -1.04 7.63 -4.94
CA MET A 85 -1.53 6.75 -3.87
C MET A 85 -1.94 7.61 -2.66
N TYR A 86 -3.03 7.27 -2.00
CA TYR A 86 -3.40 7.88 -0.71
C TYR A 86 -3.84 6.81 0.27
N ASN A 87 -3.70 7.10 1.56
CA ASN A 87 -4.25 6.27 2.62
C ASN A 87 -5.59 6.86 3.04
N ASP A 88 -6.65 6.06 3.03
CA ASP A 88 -7.96 6.46 3.54
C ASP A 88 -8.10 6.13 5.04
N PHE A 89 -9.13 6.66 5.70
CA PHE A 89 -9.44 6.43 7.11
C PHE A 89 -9.65 4.94 7.43
N ASP A 90 -10.23 4.17 6.50
CA ASP A 90 -10.35 2.70 6.57
C ASP A 90 -9.01 1.97 6.35
N LEU A 91 -7.88 2.65 6.56
CA LEU A 91 -6.52 2.11 6.58
C LEU A 91 -6.09 1.47 5.24
N SER A 92 -6.82 1.75 4.17
CA SER A 92 -6.60 1.21 2.83
C SER A 92 -5.83 2.20 1.96
N SER A 93 -4.70 1.74 1.40
CA SER A 93 -3.97 2.48 0.37
C SER A 93 -4.72 2.39 -0.97
N LYS A 94 -5.31 3.50 -1.40
CA LYS A 94 -6.09 3.64 -2.65
C LYS A 94 -5.22 4.30 -3.72
N ASN A 95 -5.25 3.76 -4.93
CA ASN A 95 -4.55 4.31 -6.09
C ASN A 95 -5.51 5.09 -6.99
N ILE A 96 -5.08 6.27 -7.42
CA ILE A 96 -5.75 7.14 -8.38
C ILE A 96 -4.92 7.13 -9.65
N TYR A 97 -5.51 6.67 -10.75
CA TYR A 97 -4.84 6.57 -12.04
C TYR A 97 -5.24 7.73 -12.94
N PHE A 98 -4.24 8.35 -13.57
CA PHE A 98 -4.41 9.43 -14.54
C PHE A 98 -3.84 8.94 -15.86
N GLU A 99 -4.63 8.94 -16.92
CA GLU A 99 -4.21 8.53 -18.26
C GLU A 99 -4.64 9.62 -19.24
N ASN A 100 -3.68 10.26 -19.92
CA ASN A 100 -4.02 11.24 -20.95
C ASN A 100 -4.18 10.56 -22.32
N THR A 101 -5.37 10.06 -22.60
CA THR A 101 -5.72 9.52 -23.92
C THR A 101 -6.05 10.61 -24.96
N SER A 102 -6.03 11.90 -24.59
CA SER A 102 -6.37 13.01 -25.48
C SER A 102 -5.18 13.44 -26.34
N GLY A 103 -5.42 13.63 -27.64
CA GLY A 103 -4.47 14.31 -28.53
C GLY A 103 -4.51 15.85 -28.47
N ILE A 104 -5.39 16.43 -27.64
CA ILE A 104 -5.65 17.89 -27.60
C ILE A 104 -5.53 18.45 -26.18
N SER A 105 -6.12 17.79 -25.18
CA SER A 105 -5.97 18.22 -23.78
C SER A 105 -4.57 17.89 -23.27
N ARG A 106 -3.94 18.85 -22.59
CA ARG A 106 -2.74 18.66 -21.77
C ARG A 106 -3.07 18.63 -20.27
N THR A 107 -4.35 18.54 -19.92
CA THR A 107 -4.82 18.51 -18.54
C THR A 107 -5.74 17.31 -18.33
N VAL A 108 -5.47 16.52 -17.31
CA VAL A 108 -6.32 15.42 -16.84
C VAL A 108 -6.74 15.74 -15.41
N SER A 109 -8.00 15.46 -15.07
CA SER A 109 -8.49 15.53 -13.69
C SER A 109 -9.16 14.23 -13.28
N GLN A 110 -9.14 13.96 -11.97
CA GLN A 110 -9.87 12.87 -11.34
C GLN A 110 -10.57 13.41 -10.09
N LYS A 111 -11.77 12.91 -9.81
CA LYS A 111 -12.47 13.20 -8.56
C LYS A 111 -12.51 11.95 -7.69
N ILE A 112 -12.04 12.08 -6.45
CA ILE A 112 -12.23 11.08 -5.40
C ILE A 112 -13.22 11.61 -4.37
N LEU A 113 -13.80 10.72 -3.56
CA LEU A 113 -14.44 11.12 -2.31
C LEU A 113 -13.36 11.72 -1.39
N LYS A 114 -13.69 12.79 -0.66
CA LYS A 114 -12.81 13.29 0.40
C LYS A 114 -12.67 12.24 1.50
N PRO A 115 -11.46 12.01 2.05
CA PRO A 115 -11.30 11.30 3.31
C PRO A 115 -12.11 11.97 4.42
N VAL A 116 -12.56 11.18 5.41
CA VAL A 116 -13.46 11.65 6.48
C VAL A 116 -12.81 12.71 7.39
N ASN A 117 -11.47 12.71 7.48
CA ASN A 117 -10.68 13.66 8.26
C ASN A 117 -9.90 14.63 7.35
N SER A 118 -9.62 15.83 7.85
CA SER A 118 -8.80 16.86 7.18
C SER A 118 -7.33 16.48 7.01
N ASP A 119 -6.83 15.57 7.85
CA ASP A 119 -5.42 15.30 8.07
C ASP A 119 -5.02 13.98 7.37
N TYR A 120 -4.50 14.07 6.14
CA TYR A 120 -4.18 12.89 5.33
C TYR A 120 -2.98 13.08 4.39
N THR A 121 -2.44 11.95 3.92
CA THR A 121 -1.20 11.88 3.12
C THR A 121 -1.48 11.41 1.69
N LEU A 122 -1.01 12.18 0.70
CA LEU A 122 -0.93 11.78 -0.70
C LEU A 122 0.53 11.39 -1.03
N LEU A 123 0.77 10.10 -1.24
CA LEU A 123 2.05 9.55 -1.67
C LEU A 123 2.06 9.45 -3.20
N TYR A 124 2.76 10.38 -3.83
CA TYR A 124 2.83 10.48 -5.27
C TYR A 124 3.93 9.59 -5.86
N ARG A 125 3.62 8.86 -6.95
CA ARG A 125 4.54 7.92 -7.60
C ARG A 125 4.41 8.01 -9.12
N THR A 126 5.31 8.74 -9.77
CA THR A 126 5.46 8.71 -11.24
C THR A 126 6.64 7.86 -11.67
N PHE A 127 6.56 7.41 -12.91
CA PHE A 127 7.61 6.70 -13.60
C PHE A 127 7.74 7.31 -14.98
N THR A 128 8.94 7.71 -15.37
CA THR A 128 9.19 8.41 -16.62
C THR A 128 10.28 7.68 -17.40
N MET A 129 10.24 7.76 -18.72
CA MET A 129 11.25 7.16 -19.58
C MET A 129 12.18 8.25 -20.08
N THR A 130 13.45 8.16 -19.72
CA THR A 130 14.52 9.08 -20.16
C THR A 130 15.70 8.24 -20.61
N ASP A 131 16.15 8.40 -21.86
CA ASP A 131 17.22 7.62 -22.48
C ASP A 131 17.03 6.09 -22.35
N ASN A 132 15.80 5.61 -22.58
CA ASN A 132 15.34 4.22 -22.36
C ASN A 132 15.52 3.69 -20.91
N LYS A 133 15.81 4.56 -19.94
CA LYS A 133 15.86 4.23 -18.51
C LYS A 133 14.55 4.65 -17.83
N PHE A 134 14.10 3.80 -16.92
CA PHE A 134 12.97 4.05 -16.04
C PHE A 134 13.42 4.93 -14.87
N VAL A 135 12.94 6.17 -14.83
CA VAL A 135 13.23 7.14 -13.77
C VAL A 135 11.98 7.26 -12.88
N PRO A 136 12.00 6.72 -11.65
CA PRO A 136 10.92 6.90 -10.71
C PRO A 136 11.05 8.25 -10.00
N HIS A 137 9.93 8.96 -9.83
CA HIS A 137 9.86 10.16 -8.99
C HIS A 137 8.88 9.89 -7.85
N TYR A 138 9.31 10.23 -6.64
CA TYR A 138 8.57 10.00 -5.40
C TYR A 138 8.41 11.35 -4.70
N HIS A 139 7.16 11.75 -4.47
CA HIS A 139 6.84 12.97 -3.75
C HIS A 139 5.81 12.67 -2.66
N ASN A 140 6.05 13.17 -1.46
CA ASN A 140 5.20 12.97 -0.31
C ASN A 140 4.52 14.30 0.02
N TYR A 141 3.19 14.33 -0.07
CA TYR A 141 2.37 15.52 0.17
C TYR A 141 1.42 15.27 1.34
N PHE A 142 1.35 16.22 2.26
CA PHE A 142 0.42 16.19 3.40
C PHE A 142 -0.60 17.30 3.28
N ILE A 143 -1.81 16.99 3.72
CA ILE A 143 -2.96 17.89 3.75
C ILE A 143 -3.41 17.91 5.19
N GLY A 144 -3.37 19.08 5.83
CA GLY A 144 -3.79 19.30 7.22
C GLY A 144 -5.02 20.19 7.35
N GLN A 145 -5.70 20.48 6.23
CA GLN A 145 -6.90 21.31 6.15
C GLN A 145 -7.76 20.85 4.96
N PRO A 146 -9.10 20.96 5.03
CA PRO A 146 -9.98 20.60 3.92
C PRO A 146 -9.66 21.37 2.64
N VAL A 147 -9.56 20.64 1.53
CA VAL A 147 -9.37 21.18 0.17
C VAL A 147 -10.38 20.57 -0.80
N ASP A 148 -10.91 21.38 -1.70
CA ASP A 148 -11.79 20.92 -2.79
C ASP A 148 -10.99 20.54 -4.04
N ARG A 149 -9.80 21.14 -4.21
CA ARG A 149 -8.94 20.93 -5.38
C ARG A 149 -7.46 20.92 -5.04
N ILE A 150 -6.72 20.05 -5.71
CA ILE A 150 -5.25 20.06 -5.77
C ILE A 150 -4.81 20.11 -7.23
N GLU A 151 -3.89 21.01 -7.56
CA GLU A 151 -3.34 21.17 -8.90
C GLU A 151 -1.85 20.81 -8.89
N PHE A 152 -1.45 19.95 -9.83
CA PHE A 152 -0.09 19.50 -10.07
C PHE A 152 0.33 19.81 -11.52
N VAL A 153 1.62 20.01 -11.78
CA VAL A 153 2.19 20.27 -13.10
C VAL A 153 3.22 19.20 -13.47
N PHE A 154 3.07 18.59 -14.65
CA PHE A 154 4.08 17.74 -15.29
C PHE A 154 5.18 18.59 -15.94
N ASN A 155 6.42 18.22 -15.69
CA ASN A 155 7.62 18.83 -16.27
C ASN A 155 8.12 17.97 -17.44
N GLU A 156 7.86 18.40 -18.68
CA GLU A 156 8.24 17.65 -19.89
C GLU A 156 9.73 17.31 -20.02
N LYS A 157 10.64 17.97 -19.26
CA LYS A 157 12.09 17.73 -19.33
C LYS A 157 12.57 16.49 -18.58
N ASN A 158 11.83 16.03 -17.56
CA ASN A 158 12.16 14.83 -16.78
C ASN A 158 10.92 13.95 -16.46
N GLY A 159 9.73 14.41 -16.83
CA GLY A 159 8.41 13.82 -16.59
C GLY A 159 7.92 13.86 -15.13
N ASP A 160 8.62 14.62 -14.29
CA ASP A 160 8.32 14.78 -12.86
C ASP A 160 7.02 15.58 -12.68
N ILE A 161 6.23 15.29 -11.64
CA ILE A 161 4.94 15.96 -11.38
C ILE A 161 4.95 16.59 -9.99
N LYS A 162 4.88 17.93 -9.96
CA LYS A 162 4.99 18.72 -8.72
C LYS A 162 3.71 19.46 -8.41
N LEU A 163 3.45 19.61 -7.11
CA LEU A 163 2.39 20.45 -6.57
C LEU A 163 2.56 21.90 -7.05
N GLU A 164 1.48 22.49 -7.54
CA GLU A 164 1.43 23.87 -8.04
C GLU A 164 0.78 24.81 -7.02
N ASN A 165 -0.27 24.35 -6.32
CA ASN A 165 -1.01 25.13 -5.34
C ASN A 165 -0.24 25.21 -4.01
N ASN A 166 0.26 26.41 -3.65
CA ASN A 166 1.20 26.60 -2.53
C ASN A 166 0.63 27.42 -1.34
N ASN A 167 -0.69 27.56 -1.22
CA ASN A 167 -1.38 28.34 -0.17
C ASN A 167 -1.23 27.77 1.28
N GLY A 168 -0.17 27.01 1.58
CA GLY A 168 0.09 26.33 2.85
C GLY A 168 -0.78 25.08 3.11
N THR A 169 -1.89 24.93 2.39
CA THR A 169 -2.92 23.89 2.60
C THR A 169 -2.45 22.48 2.23
N VAL A 170 -1.52 22.38 1.27
CA VAL A 170 -0.87 21.14 0.84
C VAL A 170 0.64 21.33 0.95
N ILE A 171 1.30 20.46 1.72
CA ILE A 171 2.71 20.59 2.09
C ILE A 171 3.50 19.44 1.47
N ASN A 172 4.46 19.72 0.60
CA ASN A 172 5.50 18.75 0.25
C ASN A 172 6.45 18.57 1.45
N TYR A 173 6.67 17.33 1.87
CA TYR A 173 7.51 17.01 3.03
C TYR A 173 8.67 16.07 2.70
N ASP A 174 9.12 16.06 1.44
CA ASP A 174 10.25 15.25 1.00
C ASP A 174 11.55 15.63 1.72
N ASN A 175 11.75 16.90 2.06
CA ASN A 175 12.93 17.34 2.81
C ASN A 175 13.00 16.70 4.21
N ILE A 176 11.86 16.62 4.92
CA ILE A 176 11.76 15.92 6.22
C ILE A 176 12.02 14.43 6.00
N THR A 177 11.33 13.83 5.02
CA THR A 177 11.44 12.42 4.66
C THR A 177 12.88 12.00 4.34
N ASN A 178 13.59 12.81 3.56
CA ASN A 178 14.97 12.58 3.13
C ASN A 178 15.95 12.71 4.29
N ALA A 179 15.78 13.67 5.20
CA ALA A 179 16.66 13.85 6.37
C ALA A 179 16.69 12.60 7.27
N TYR A 180 15.54 11.94 7.47
CA TYR A 180 15.48 10.64 8.16
C TYR A 180 16.09 9.51 7.32
N GLN A 181 15.75 9.42 6.03
CA GLN A 181 16.28 8.38 5.15
C GLN A 181 17.81 8.43 5.05
N GLU A 182 18.43 9.61 5.03
CA GLU A 182 19.89 9.77 5.03
C GLU A 182 20.56 9.13 6.25
N ILE A 183 19.92 9.10 7.41
CA ILE A 183 20.44 8.40 8.58
C ILE A 183 20.35 6.89 8.37
N THR A 184 19.16 6.41 7.98
CA THR A 184 18.89 4.98 7.78
C THR A 184 19.77 4.36 6.68
N ARG A 185 20.05 5.08 5.58
CA ARG A 185 20.89 4.64 4.45
C ARG A 185 22.40 4.57 4.74
N LYS A 186 22.90 5.06 5.88
CA LYS A 186 24.33 4.97 6.26
C LYS A 186 24.71 3.53 6.66
N THR A 187 24.99 2.67 5.69
CA THR A 187 25.34 1.25 5.94
C THR A 187 26.72 1.07 6.58
N ASN A 188 27.74 1.81 6.13
CA ASN A 188 29.15 1.47 6.39
C ASN A 188 29.85 2.35 7.44
N LYS A 189 29.12 3.05 8.34
CA LYS A 189 29.75 4.03 9.27
C LYS A 189 29.23 4.05 10.73
N ILE A 190 28.06 3.48 11.03
CA ILE A 190 27.45 3.50 12.37
C ILE A 190 26.63 2.24 12.64
N THR A 191 26.54 1.83 13.90
CA THR A 191 25.75 0.67 14.34
C THR A 191 24.24 0.96 14.31
N ALA A 192 23.40 -0.09 14.35
CA ALA A 192 21.95 0.07 14.41
C ALA A 192 21.50 0.98 15.58
N LEU A 193 22.05 0.78 16.79
CA LEU A 193 21.74 1.62 17.95
C LEU A 193 22.16 3.08 17.75
N GLN A 194 23.27 3.35 17.05
CA GLN A 194 23.70 4.70 16.70
C GLN A 194 22.78 5.35 15.65
N LYS A 195 22.24 4.59 14.68
CA LYS A 195 21.22 5.09 13.75
C LYS A 195 19.97 5.54 14.48
N VAL A 196 19.43 4.69 15.37
CA VAL A 196 18.20 5.05 16.10
C VAL A 196 18.44 6.31 16.94
N ARG A 197 19.57 6.45 17.65
CA ARG A 197 19.88 7.68 18.40
C ARG A 197 19.96 8.93 17.52
N GLN A 198 20.49 8.83 16.30
CA GLN A 198 20.50 9.96 15.36
C GLN A 198 19.08 10.32 14.88
N ILE A 199 18.22 9.31 14.70
CA ILE A 199 16.80 9.47 14.32
C ILE A 199 15.98 10.06 15.48
N GLU A 200 16.18 9.60 16.72
CA GLU A 200 15.60 10.14 17.96
C GLU A 200 16.00 11.61 18.16
N ASN A 201 17.28 11.94 17.96
CA ASN A 201 17.77 13.32 18.06
C ASN A 201 17.14 14.21 16.97
N LEU A 202 17.15 13.79 15.70
CA LEU A 202 16.53 14.54 14.59
C LEU A 202 15.04 14.80 14.86
N HIS A 203 14.34 13.82 15.42
CA HIS A 203 12.93 13.96 15.79
C HIS A 203 12.71 14.99 16.89
N ALA A 204 13.51 14.95 17.96
CA ALA A 204 13.45 15.91 19.06
C ALA A 204 13.85 17.34 18.63
N ASP A 205 14.90 17.48 17.81
CA ASP A 205 15.34 18.76 17.26
C ASP A 205 14.27 19.36 16.33
N ASN A 206 13.66 18.55 15.47
CA ASN A 206 12.53 18.98 14.65
C ASN A 206 11.32 19.39 15.51
N LYS A 207 10.95 18.64 16.56
CA LYS A 207 9.88 19.03 17.50
C LYS A 207 10.15 20.35 18.23
N LYS A 208 11.42 20.69 18.46
CA LYS A 208 11.82 21.97 19.06
C LYS A 208 11.84 23.13 18.07
N ASN A 209 12.14 22.86 16.80
CA ASN A 209 12.36 23.88 15.77
C ASN A 209 11.10 24.17 14.92
N PHE A 210 10.16 23.24 14.82
CA PHE A 210 8.91 23.43 14.07
C PHE A 210 7.85 24.13 14.93
N THR A 211 7.43 25.32 14.48
CA THR A 211 6.38 26.14 15.12
C THR A 211 4.99 25.93 14.54
N ASP A 212 4.88 25.13 13.48
CA ASP A 212 3.63 24.83 12.78
C ASP A 212 3.15 23.40 13.12
N ASN A 213 1.83 23.26 13.33
CA ASN A 213 1.23 21.99 13.71
C ASN A 213 1.32 20.93 12.61
N ASN A 214 1.25 21.32 11.33
CA ASN A 214 1.36 20.37 10.22
C ASN A 214 2.80 19.85 10.10
N LEU A 215 3.81 20.71 10.27
CA LEU A 215 5.22 20.30 10.34
C LEU A 215 5.50 19.37 11.53
N LEU A 216 4.89 19.60 12.68
CA LEU A 216 4.98 18.70 13.85
C LEU A 216 4.33 17.33 13.57
N SER A 217 3.11 17.32 13.02
CA SER A 217 2.42 16.12 12.55
C SER A 217 3.24 15.34 11.52
N LEU A 218 3.85 16.03 10.55
CA LEU A 218 4.74 15.46 9.54
C LEU A 218 6.01 14.84 10.12
N ASN A 219 6.57 15.45 11.16
CA ASN A 219 7.72 14.91 11.86
C ASN A 219 7.40 13.58 12.57
N ASP A 220 6.23 13.49 13.22
CA ASP A 220 5.76 12.26 13.85
C ASP A 220 5.45 11.17 12.82
N LEU A 221 4.77 11.55 11.73
CA LEU A 221 4.45 10.67 10.59
C LEU A 221 5.68 9.96 10.02
N VAL A 222 6.74 10.71 9.72
CA VAL A 222 7.98 10.15 9.14
C VAL A 222 8.75 9.32 10.17
N PHE A 223 8.68 9.70 11.45
CA PHE A 223 9.34 8.99 12.55
C PHE A 223 8.70 7.63 12.87
N TYR A 224 7.38 7.45 12.67
CA TYR A 224 6.73 6.13 12.78
C TYR A 224 7.47 5.08 11.92
N LYS A 225 7.80 5.45 10.67
CA LYS A 225 8.53 4.60 9.72
C LYS A 225 9.98 4.29 10.14
N GLN A 226 10.53 5.03 11.10
CA GLN A 226 11.87 4.76 11.65
C GLN A 226 11.80 3.97 12.97
N LEU A 227 10.72 4.12 13.74
CA LEU A 227 10.44 3.26 14.89
C LEU A 227 10.21 1.81 14.47
N SER A 228 9.66 1.57 13.27
CA SER A 228 9.47 0.22 12.74
C SER A 228 10.77 -0.53 12.38
N LEU A 229 11.93 0.12 12.56
CA LEU A 229 13.28 -0.49 12.47
C LEU A 229 13.76 -1.07 13.81
N LEU A 230 12.97 -0.97 14.88
CA LEU A 230 13.23 -1.55 16.20
C LEU A 230 12.68 -2.97 16.30
N SER A 231 13.15 -3.75 17.29
CA SER A 231 12.48 -5.02 17.59
C SER A 231 11.14 -4.75 18.30
N PRO A 232 10.12 -5.61 18.11
CA PRO A 232 8.82 -5.56 18.80
C PRO A 232 8.89 -5.32 20.32
N GLU A 233 9.96 -5.80 20.95
CA GLU A 233 10.20 -5.76 22.39
C GLU A 233 10.84 -4.44 22.89
N ASP A 234 11.25 -3.52 22.00
CA ASP A 234 11.94 -2.27 22.36
C ASP A 234 10.99 -1.27 23.06
N LYS A 235 11.36 -0.89 24.28
CA LYS A 235 10.58 0.03 25.14
C LYS A 235 10.40 1.42 24.52
N ARG A 236 11.24 1.83 23.56
CA ARG A 236 11.08 3.12 22.85
C ARG A 236 9.79 3.18 22.07
N ILE A 237 9.34 2.07 21.47
CA ILE A 237 8.04 1.99 20.80
C ILE A 237 6.91 2.31 21.79
N GLN A 238 6.94 1.68 22.98
CA GLN A 238 5.94 1.90 24.03
C GLN A 238 5.94 3.35 24.53
N ASN A 239 7.11 3.86 24.88
CA ASN A 239 7.29 5.21 25.40
C ASN A 239 6.78 6.26 24.41
N TYR A 240 7.06 6.05 23.11
CA TYR A 240 6.60 6.96 22.07
C TYR A 240 5.09 6.89 21.85
N LEU A 241 4.50 5.68 21.74
CA LEU A 241 3.04 5.53 21.64
C LEU A 241 2.30 6.15 22.85
N LEU A 242 2.89 6.07 24.05
CA LEU A 242 2.36 6.74 25.25
C LEU A 242 2.48 8.26 25.21
N SER A 243 3.39 8.82 24.40
CA SER A 243 3.63 10.27 24.24
C SER A 243 2.80 10.94 23.13
N LEU A 244 2.03 10.16 22.35
CA LEU A 244 1.19 10.71 21.29
C LEU A 244 -0.06 11.38 21.87
N GLU A 245 -0.24 12.66 21.55
CA GLU A 245 -1.43 13.46 21.87
C GLU A 245 -2.35 13.64 20.64
N LYS A 246 -1.77 13.70 19.44
CA LYS A 246 -2.48 13.87 18.15
C LYS A 246 -1.83 12.98 17.09
N PRO A 247 -2.23 11.71 16.97
CA PRO A 247 -1.61 10.77 16.05
C PRO A 247 -2.04 11.07 14.60
N VAL A 248 -1.08 11.15 13.68
CA VAL A 248 -1.38 11.19 12.24
C VAL A 248 -1.66 9.77 11.78
N TRP A 249 -2.87 9.50 11.31
CA TRP A 249 -3.24 8.16 10.87
C TRP A 249 -2.49 7.77 9.59
N SER A 250 -1.70 6.70 9.67
CA SER A 250 -0.94 6.18 8.52
C SER A 250 -0.67 4.68 8.66
N THR A 251 -0.35 4.06 7.52
CA THR A 251 0.14 2.67 7.44
C THR A 251 1.39 2.44 8.29
N ASP A 252 2.28 3.43 8.39
CA ASP A 252 3.49 3.34 9.22
C ASP A 252 3.15 3.36 10.72
N LEU A 253 2.18 4.17 11.16
CA LEU A 253 1.70 4.17 12.56
C LEU A 253 1.09 2.82 12.95
N LEU A 254 0.26 2.24 12.06
CA LEU A 254 -0.28 0.89 12.26
C LEU A 254 0.82 -0.16 12.34
N GLY A 255 1.86 -0.06 11.50
CA GLY A 255 3.01 -0.96 11.54
C GLY A 255 3.72 -0.92 12.90
N VAL A 256 3.90 0.27 13.48
CA VAL A 256 4.48 0.45 14.82
C VAL A 256 3.58 -0.14 15.91
N ILE A 257 2.25 0.07 15.84
CA ILE A 257 1.29 -0.52 16.79
C ILE A 257 1.27 -2.05 16.64
N TYR A 258 1.30 -2.58 15.42
CA TYR A 258 1.32 -4.01 15.13
C TYR A 258 2.58 -4.67 15.68
N GLN A 259 3.76 -4.12 15.42
CA GLN A 259 5.01 -4.60 16.03
C GLN A 259 4.95 -4.54 17.56
N TYR A 260 4.46 -3.43 18.13
CA TYR A 260 4.29 -3.31 19.58
C TYR A 260 3.39 -4.41 20.16
N LEU A 261 2.31 -4.79 19.46
CA LEU A 261 1.40 -5.88 19.84
C LEU A 261 1.97 -7.28 19.58
N GLN A 262 2.81 -7.49 18.56
CA GLN A 262 3.44 -8.78 18.28
C GLN A 262 4.30 -9.29 19.46
N ALA A 263 5.02 -8.39 20.15
CA ALA A 263 5.75 -8.71 21.38
C ALA A 263 4.84 -9.02 22.60
N LYS A 264 3.51 -8.89 22.45
CA LYS A 264 2.52 -9.00 23.53
C LYS A 264 1.37 -9.94 23.17
N LYS A 265 1.41 -10.59 21.99
CA LYS A 265 0.30 -11.35 21.37
C LYS A 265 -0.38 -12.36 22.31
N ASP A 266 0.40 -13.13 23.07
CA ASP A 266 -0.05 -14.14 24.04
C ASP A 266 -0.50 -13.53 25.40
N SER A 267 -0.72 -12.21 25.44
CA SER A 267 -0.98 -11.40 26.63
C SER A 267 -1.64 -10.05 26.31
N ILE A 268 -2.27 -9.90 25.13
CA ILE A 268 -2.88 -8.62 24.70
C ILE A 268 -3.99 -8.18 25.69
N TYR A 269 -4.88 -9.09 26.07
CA TYR A 269 -5.87 -8.89 27.13
C TYR A 269 -5.24 -8.53 28.51
N LEU A 270 -4.01 -8.98 28.81
CA LEU A 270 -3.28 -8.63 30.05
C LEU A 270 -2.68 -7.22 30.03
N LEU A 271 -2.66 -6.53 28.88
CA LEU A 271 -2.34 -5.10 28.84
C LEU A 271 -3.40 -4.26 29.57
N ASN A 272 -4.60 -4.81 29.79
CA ASN A 272 -5.71 -4.13 30.45
C ASN A 272 -5.77 -4.35 31.98
N LEU A 273 -4.62 -4.23 32.67
CA LEU A 273 -4.59 -3.97 34.12
C LEU A 273 -4.02 -2.58 34.48
N ASN A 274 -4.09 -1.65 33.54
CA ASN A 274 -4.76 -0.36 33.73
C ASN A 274 -4.94 0.31 32.36
N LYS A 275 -6.10 0.92 32.08
CA LYS A 275 -6.19 1.92 30.99
C LYS A 275 -5.12 2.98 31.26
N SER A 276 -4.32 3.32 30.24
CA SER A 276 -3.37 4.43 30.37
C SER A 276 -4.16 5.70 30.67
N LYS A 277 -3.58 6.61 31.47
CA LYS A 277 -4.15 7.95 31.65
C LYS A 277 -4.18 8.74 30.33
N ASN A 278 -3.38 8.32 29.34
CA ASN A 278 -3.50 8.78 27.96
C ASN A 278 -4.58 7.95 27.22
N SER A 279 -5.72 8.59 26.91
CA SER A 279 -6.82 8.00 26.11
C SER A 279 -6.44 7.75 24.66
N VAL A 280 -5.56 8.56 24.08
CA VAL A 280 -5.05 8.39 22.71
C VAL A 280 -4.26 7.09 22.58
N TYR A 281 -3.38 6.81 23.54
CA TYR A 281 -2.68 5.52 23.61
C TYR A 281 -3.68 4.35 23.68
N ASN A 282 -4.71 4.45 24.52
CA ASN A 282 -5.71 3.37 24.62
C ASN A 282 -6.41 3.15 23.26
N GLY A 283 -6.87 4.20 22.58
CA GLY A 283 -7.48 4.11 21.26
C GLY A 283 -6.56 3.53 20.18
N LEU A 284 -5.27 3.89 20.18
CA LEU A 284 -4.27 3.30 19.29
C LEU A 284 -4.14 1.78 19.51
N ILE A 285 -4.16 1.33 20.77
CA ILE A 285 -4.12 -0.09 21.13
C ILE A 285 -5.43 -0.80 20.75
N GLU A 286 -6.60 -0.21 21.02
CA GLU A 286 -7.91 -0.75 20.60
C GLU A 286 -7.97 -0.96 19.08
N ILE A 287 -7.49 -0.01 18.28
CA ILE A 287 -7.40 -0.10 16.81
C ILE A 287 -6.38 -1.14 16.34
N GLY A 288 -5.22 -1.24 16.99
CA GLY A 288 -4.24 -2.28 16.69
C GLY A 288 -4.79 -3.69 16.91
N ILE A 289 -5.55 -3.88 18.00
CA ILE A 289 -6.19 -5.15 18.35
C ILE A 289 -7.34 -5.47 17.40
N ALA A 290 -8.12 -4.48 16.98
CA ALA A 290 -9.13 -4.63 15.93
C ALA A 290 -8.53 -5.21 14.64
N ASN A 291 -7.44 -4.63 14.15
CA ASN A 291 -6.74 -5.10 12.96
C ASN A 291 -6.18 -6.52 13.17
N HIS A 292 -5.57 -6.79 14.32
CA HIS A 292 -5.02 -8.10 14.64
C HIS A 292 -6.09 -9.20 14.69
N LEU A 293 -7.27 -8.93 15.28
CA LEU A 293 -8.39 -9.88 15.33
C LEU A 293 -9.00 -10.15 13.94
N VAL A 294 -9.11 -9.12 13.09
CA VAL A 294 -9.62 -9.28 11.71
C VAL A 294 -8.63 -10.07 10.84
N GLN A 295 -7.32 -9.86 11.03
CA GLN A 295 -6.24 -10.54 10.29
C GLN A 295 -6.01 -11.99 10.76
N TYR A 296 -6.08 -12.23 12.08
CA TYR A 296 -5.81 -13.52 12.72
C TYR A 296 -7.07 -14.06 13.39
N LYS A 297 -7.95 -14.67 12.59
CA LYS A 297 -9.17 -15.33 13.07
C LYS A 297 -8.88 -16.62 13.88
N GLU A 298 -9.95 -17.16 14.48
CA GLU A 298 -9.94 -18.30 15.39
C GLU A 298 -9.11 -19.51 14.88
N GLY A 299 -8.47 -20.21 15.83
CA GLY A 299 -7.59 -21.35 15.55
C GLY A 299 -6.14 -21.01 15.22
N LYS A 300 -5.76 -19.72 15.12
CA LYS A 300 -4.39 -19.29 14.76
C LYS A 300 -3.50 -18.84 15.90
N TYR A 301 -4.05 -18.52 17.07
CA TYR A 301 -3.29 -18.27 18.30
C TYR A 301 -4.14 -18.58 19.54
N PRO A 302 -3.53 -18.87 20.72
CA PRO A 302 -4.26 -19.44 21.86
C PRO A 302 -5.34 -18.55 22.47
N ASP A 303 -5.19 -17.23 22.33
CA ASP A 303 -5.96 -16.24 23.09
C ASP A 303 -7.00 -15.46 22.27
N TYR A 304 -7.37 -15.94 21.08
CA TYR A 304 -8.32 -15.25 20.19
C TYR A 304 -9.63 -14.90 20.91
N ALA A 305 -10.24 -15.86 21.61
CA ALA A 305 -11.49 -15.64 22.34
C ALA A 305 -11.34 -14.61 23.47
N ARG A 306 -10.20 -14.60 24.19
CA ARG A 306 -9.94 -13.66 25.31
C ARG A 306 -9.63 -12.25 24.82
N ASN A 307 -8.90 -12.11 23.72
CA ASN A 307 -8.66 -10.83 23.07
C ASN A 307 -9.95 -10.28 22.44
N LEU A 308 -10.81 -11.14 21.88
CA LEU A 308 -12.11 -10.75 21.34
C LEU A 308 -13.06 -10.29 22.46
N GLU A 309 -13.26 -11.09 23.51
CA GLU A 309 -14.09 -10.73 24.68
C GLU A 309 -13.68 -9.38 25.28
N TRP A 310 -12.37 -9.15 25.46
CA TRP A 310 -11.85 -7.86 25.87
C TRP A 310 -12.18 -6.75 24.87
N PHE A 311 -11.97 -7.01 23.57
CA PHE A 311 -12.19 -6.04 22.51
C PHE A 311 -13.66 -5.62 22.39
N GLU A 312 -14.62 -6.52 22.62
CA GLU A 312 -16.05 -6.18 22.56
C GLU A 312 -16.52 -5.20 23.65
N ASP A 313 -15.77 -5.07 24.76
CA ASP A 313 -16.01 -4.03 25.79
C ASP A 313 -15.34 -2.68 25.47
N THR A 314 -14.51 -2.59 24.43
CA THR A 314 -13.81 -1.34 24.08
C THR A 314 -14.75 -0.26 23.55
N GLU A 315 -14.36 1.01 23.72
CA GLU A 315 -15.13 2.12 23.18
C GLU A 315 -15.05 2.14 21.64
N TYR A 316 -13.88 1.80 21.08
CA TYR A 316 -13.71 1.62 19.65
C TYR A 316 -14.65 0.54 19.08
N TYR A 317 -14.76 -0.65 19.70
CA TYR A 317 -15.69 -1.68 19.22
C TYR A 317 -17.14 -1.22 19.32
N LYS A 318 -17.54 -0.63 20.45
CA LYS A 318 -18.92 -0.15 20.66
C LYS A 318 -19.34 0.89 19.62
N ASN A 319 -18.43 1.77 19.22
CA ASN A 319 -18.67 2.80 18.20
C ASN A 319 -18.67 2.27 16.75
N HIS A 320 -17.98 1.16 16.46
CA HIS A 320 -17.85 0.59 15.10
C HIS A 320 -18.52 -0.79 14.95
N LYS A 321 -19.44 -1.13 15.87
CA LYS A 321 -19.93 -2.49 16.12
C LYS A 321 -20.41 -3.22 14.87
N ASP A 322 -21.28 -2.62 14.06
CA ASP A 322 -21.89 -3.33 12.92
C ASP A 322 -20.86 -3.65 11.81
N SER A 323 -19.89 -2.76 11.60
CA SER A 323 -18.78 -2.98 10.67
C SER A 323 -17.81 -4.05 11.19
N LEU A 324 -17.38 -3.94 12.45
CA LEU A 324 -16.45 -4.89 13.07
C LEU A 324 -17.07 -6.28 13.22
N LYS A 325 -18.31 -6.36 13.70
CA LYS A 325 -19.06 -7.61 13.82
C LYS A 325 -19.08 -8.34 12.48
N LYS A 326 -19.42 -7.66 11.37
CA LYS A 326 -19.38 -8.24 10.02
C LYS A 326 -17.97 -8.68 9.59
N LEU A 327 -16.91 -7.95 9.96
CA LEU A 327 -15.52 -8.32 9.64
C LEU A 327 -15.02 -9.50 10.47
N LEU A 328 -15.51 -9.68 11.69
CA LEU A 328 -15.17 -10.78 12.60
C LEU A 328 -16.00 -12.04 12.27
N GLU A 329 -17.34 -11.92 12.24
CA GLU A 329 -18.31 -12.97 11.89
C GLU A 329 -18.22 -13.47 10.43
N THR A 330 -17.45 -12.84 9.55
CA THR A 330 -17.20 -13.36 8.19
C THR A 330 -16.28 -14.57 8.21
N ASP A 331 -16.74 -15.63 8.87
CA ASP A 331 -16.20 -16.95 8.82
C ASP A 331 -16.67 -17.64 7.52
N LYS A 332 -16.00 -17.28 6.43
CA LYS A 332 -15.77 -18.25 5.37
C LYS A 332 -14.47 -18.96 5.73
N LYS A 333 -14.62 -20.03 6.52
CA LYS A 333 -13.64 -21.06 6.94
C LYS A 333 -12.26 -20.98 6.27
N PRO A 334 -11.16 -21.38 6.93
CA PRO A 334 -9.83 -21.54 6.30
C PRO A 334 -9.84 -22.28 4.94
N GLU A 335 -10.79 -23.20 4.77
CA GLU A 335 -11.22 -23.87 3.53
C GLU A 335 -11.36 -22.92 2.30
N SER A 336 -11.75 -21.66 2.47
CA SER A 336 -11.92 -20.69 1.39
C SER A 336 -10.59 -20.19 0.81
N VAL A 337 -9.59 -19.87 1.64
CA VAL A 337 -8.24 -19.45 1.20
C VAL A 337 -7.42 -20.68 0.80
N LYS A 338 -7.54 -21.79 1.55
CA LYS A 338 -6.95 -23.10 1.23
C LYS A 338 -7.32 -23.55 -0.17
N ASN A 339 -8.61 -23.65 -0.49
CA ASN A 339 -9.06 -24.11 -1.81
C ASN A 339 -8.69 -23.11 -2.92
N GLN A 340 -8.56 -21.82 -2.62
CA GLN A 340 -8.06 -20.83 -3.58
C GLN A 340 -6.59 -21.07 -3.92
N ILE A 341 -5.69 -21.16 -2.93
CA ILE A 341 -4.26 -21.42 -3.17
C ILE A 341 -4.06 -22.79 -3.85
N LEU A 342 -4.74 -23.84 -3.37
CA LEU A 342 -4.68 -25.18 -3.96
C LEU A 342 -5.21 -25.24 -5.41
N SER A 343 -6.09 -24.31 -5.79
CA SER A 343 -6.62 -24.21 -7.16
C SER A 343 -5.84 -23.26 -8.07
N PHE A 344 -4.69 -22.71 -7.63
CA PHE A 344 -3.77 -22.04 -8.54
C PHE A 344 -3.34 -22.96 -9.69
N ASP A 345 -3.29 -22.39 -10.90
CA ASP A 345 -2.76 -23.01 -12.10
C ASP A 345 -1.24 -22.73 -12.18
N VAL A 346 -0.41 -23.76 -12.32
CA VAL A 346 1.04 -23.64 -12.48
C VAL A 346 1.52 -24.51 -13.65
N HIS A 347 2.62 -24.11 -14.27
CA HIS A 347 3.27 -24.88 -15.33
C HIS A 347 4.22 -25.92 -14.72
N ASP A 348 3.92 -27.18 -15.01
CA ASP A 348 4.78 -28.34 -14.79
C ASP A 348 5.28 -28.81 -16.17
N GLY A 349 6.52 -28.45 -16.50
CA GLY A 349 7.03 -28.51 -17.87
C GLY A 349 6.18 -27.66 -18.84
N ASP A 350 5.53 -28.32 -19.79
CA ASP A 350 4.58 -27.69 -20.74
C ASP A 350 3.11 -27.84 -20.33
N ARG A 351 2.82 -28.59 -19.26
CA ARG A 351 1.45 -28.83 -18.79
C ARG A 351 1.04 -27.77 -17.78
N VAL A 352 -0.21 -27.32 -17.84
CA VAL A 352 -0.82 -26.53 -16.76
C VAL A 352 -1.49 -27.51 -15.80
N VAL A 353 -1.08 -27.49 -14.53
CA VAL A 353 -1.59 -28.34 -13.46
C VAL A 353 -2.06 -27.50 -12.27
N LYS A 354 -2.84 -28.09 -11.37
CA LYS A 354 -3.18 -27.42 -10.11
C LYS A 354 -2.02 -27.52 -9.12
N LEU A 355 -1.75 -26.43 -8.39
CA LEU A 355 -0.75 -26.41 -7.32
C LEU A 355 -1.00 -27.51 -6.27
N LYS A 356 -2.27 -27.87 -6.00
CA LYS A 356 -2.59 -29.05 -5.19
C LYS A 356 -1.89 -30.33 -5.68
N ASN A 357 -1.82 -30.57 -6.98
CA ASN A 357 -1.26 -31.81 -7.54
C ASN A 357 0.26 -31.85 -7.34
N VAL A 358 0.93 -30.71 -7.56
CA VAL A 358 2.35 -30.48 -7.29
C VAL A 358 2.67 -30.72 -5.81
N LEU A 359 1.92 -30.09 -4.90
CA LEU A 359 2.10 -30.26 -3.47
C LEU A 359 1.76 -31.69 -2.99
N SER A 360 0.76 -32.36 -3.59
CA SER A 360 0.39 -33.74 -3.23
C SER A 360 1.35 -34.81 -3.76
N ALA A 361 2.23 -34.47 -4.72
CA ALA A 361 3.25 -35.38 -5.22
C ALA A 361 4.44 -35.51 -4.25
N HIS A 362 4.63 -34.52 -3.38
CA HIS A 362 5.67 -34.47 -2.38
C HIS A 362 5.04 -34.63 -0.99
N LYS A 363 5.76 -35.17 -0.01
CA LYS A 363 5.20 -35.46 1.33
C LYS A 363 6.07 -34.84 2.40
N SER A 364 5.69 -33.65 2.84
CA SER A 364 6.32 -32.89 3.89
C SER A 364 5.39 -32.70 5.10
N GLY A 365 5.97 -32.37 6.26
CA GLY A 365 5.21 -31.94 7.44
C GLY A 365 4.61 -30.54 7.24
N TYR A 366 5.34 -29.67 6.53
CA TYR A 366 4.98 -28.31 6.19
C TYR A 366 5.50 -27.91 4.80
N TYR A 367 4.82 -26.97 4.15
CA TYR A 367 5.19 -26.46 2.82
C TYR A 367 5.33 -24.93 2.85
N LEU A 368 6.46 -24.40 2.38
CA LEU A 368 6.69 -22.97 2.19
C LEU A 368 6.52 -22.60 0.71
N LEU A 369 5.48 -21.86 0.37
CA LEU A 369 5.35 -21.26 -0.96
C LEU A 369 6.13 -19.93 -0.98
N ASP A 370 7.22 -19.87 -1.75
CA ASP A 370 7.94 -18.63 -2.06
C ASP A 370 7.44 -18.10 -3.41
N PHE A 371 6.69 -16.99 -3.38
CA PHE A 371 6.28 -16.27 -4.58
C PHE A 371 7.33 -15.22 -4.94
N TRP A 372 8.02 -15.44 -6.05
CA TRP A 372 9.18 -14.67 -6.51
C TRP A 372 9.08 -14.30 -8.00
N ALA A 373 10.05 -13.57 -8.54
CA ALA A 373 10.19 -13.40 -10.00
C ALA A 373 11.62 -13.03 -10.40
N THR A 374 12.03 -13.31 -11.64
CA THR A 374 13.40 -13.01 -12.14
C THR A 374 13.74 -11.52 -12.20
N TRP A 375 12.75 -10.64 -12.10
CA TRP A 375 12.90 -9.19 -12.04
C TRP A 375 12.80 -8.62 -10.61
N CYS A 376 12.42 -9.44 -9.63
CA CYS A 376 12.28 -9.04 -8.24
C CYS A 376 13.63 -9.14 -7.49
N ILE A 377 14.42 -8.05 -7.48
CA ILE A 377 15.72 -8.02 -6.81
C ILE A 377 15.64 -8.45 -5.32
N PRO A 378 14.67 -7.98 -4.50
CA PRO A 378 14.55 -8.42 -3.10
C PRO A 378 14.25 -9.92 -2.97
N CYS A 379 13.50 -10.51 -3.91
CA CYS A 379 13.24 -11.95 -3.92
C CYS A 379 14.53 -12.74 -4.13
N LEU A 380 15.39 -12.32 -5.08
CA LEU A 380 16.67 -12.99 -5.33
C LEU A 380 17.58 -12.96 -4.10
N GLN A 381 17.68 -11.81 -3.43
CA GLN A 381 18.45 -11.65 -2.19
C GLN A 381 17.90 -12.51 -1.04
N ASN A 382 16.58 -12.66 -0.94
CA ASN A 382 15.96 -13.51 0.06
C ASN A 382 16.17 -15.01 -0.19
N ILE A 383 16.16 -15.46 -1.46
CA ILE A 383 16.52 -16.83 -1.82
C ILE A 383 18.00 -17.10 -1.47
N GLU A 384 18.90 -16.17 -1.81
CA GLU A 384 20.33 -16.26 -1.46
C GLU A 384 20.58 -16.29 0.06
N ALA A 385 19.78 -15.56 0.85
CA ALA A 385 19.80 -15.62 2.32
C ALA A 385 19.22 -16.94 2.85
N MET A 386 18.11 -17.43 2.29
CA MET A 386 17.42 -18.66 2.70
C MET A 386 18.29 -19.91 2.49
N HIS A 387 19.13 -19.94 1.45
CA HIS A 387 20.12 -21.01 1.24
C HIS A 387 21.23 -21.06 2.31
N GLN A 388 21.39 -20.01 3.13
CA GLN A 388 22.37 -19.95 4.22
C GLN A 388 21.76 -20.33 5.58
N MET A 389 20.49 -20.76 5.63
CA MET A 389 19.75 -21.02 6.86
C MET A 389 19.66 -22.50 7.23
N ASP A 390 19.75 -22.79 8.53
CA ASP A 390 19.31 -24.06 9.13
C ASP A 390 17.77 -24.11 9.22
N LEU A 391 17.16 -24.49 8.09
CA LEU A 391 15.71 -24.68 7.95
C LEU A 391 15.28 -26.05 8.51
N PRO A 392 14.06 -26.16 9.09
CA PRO A 392 13.59 -27.44 9.62
C PRO A 392 13.47 -28.52 8.54
N LYS A 393 13.90 -29.75 8.84
CA LYS A 393 13.88 -30.89 7.90
C LYS A 393 12.49 -31.33 7.45
N GLU A 394 11.46 -30.89 8.16
CA GLU A 394 10.04 -31.14 7.87
C GLU A 394 9.39 -30.00 7.06
N LEU A 395 10.21 -29.09 6.53
CA LEU A 395 9.78 -28.04 5.60
C LEU A 395 10.21 -28.39 4.18
N GLU A 396 9.30 -28.22 3.24
CA GLU A 396 9.60 -28.29 1.81
C GLU A 396 9.24 -26.97 1.13
N ILE A 397 10.15 -26.43 0.33
CA ILE A 397 9.98 -25.11 -0.31
C ILE A 397 9.48 -25.31 -1.74
N PHE A 398 8.51 -24.50 -2.17
CA PHE A 398 7.97 -24.47 -3.52
C PHE A 398 8.10 -23.05 -4.09
N TYR A 399 8.95 -22.89 -5.11
CA TYR A 399 9.33 -21.59 -5.67
C TYR A 399 8.43 -21.23 -6.85
N ILE A 400 7.35 -20.49 -6.55
CA ILE A 400 6.32 -20.10 -7.51
C ILE A 400 6.73 -18.78 -8.20
N SER A 401 7.23 -18.88 -9.44
CA SER A 401 7.63 -17.71 -10.24
C SER A 401 6.41 -16.99 -10.80
N MET A 402 6.36 -15.68 -10.56
CA MET A 402 5.37 -14.72 -11.05
C MET A 402 5.88 -13.97 -12.31
N ASP A 403 6.86 -14.54 -13.02
CA ASP A 403 7.20 -14.12 -14.37
C ASP A 403 6.06 -14.46 -15.34
N ARG A 404 6.04 -13.84 -16.53
CA ARG A 404 4.99 -14.11 -17.53
C ARG A 404 5.27 -15.39 -18.29
N THR A 405 4.25 -15.98 -18.89
CA THR A 405 4.35 -17.22 -19.70
C THR A 405 5.40 -17.08 -20.82
N LYS A 406 5.47 -15.89 -21.44
CA LYS A 406 6.47 -15.55 -22.47
C LYS A 406 7.93 -15.52 -21.98
N ASP A 407 8.14 -15.38 -20.68
CA ASP A 407 9.45 -15.24 -20.04
C ASP A 407 9.91 -16.59 -19.42
N LYS A 408 9.24 -17.70 -19.75
CA LYS A 408 9.49 -19.08 -19.26
C LYS A 408 10.96 -19.49 -19.31
N GLU A 409 11.67 -19.25 -20.41
CA GLU A 409 13.10 -19.61 -20.50
C GLU A 409 14.00 -18.77 -19.57
N LYS A 410 13.64 -17.50 -19.34
CA LYS A 410 14.35 -16.64 -18.40
C LYS A 410 14.17 -17.13 -16.97
N TRP A 411 12.94 -17.51 -16.59
CA TRP A 411 12.65 -18.17 -15.32
C TRP A 411 13.40 -19.51 -15.19
N SER A 412 13.23 -20.42 -16.15
CA SER A 412 13.87 -21.75 -16.18
C SER A 412 15.40 -21.69 -16.06
N GLY A 413 16.02 -20.72 -16.75
CA GLY A 413 17.45 -20.46 -16.62
C GLY A 413 17.84 -19.92 -15.25
N LYS A 414 17.13 -18.92 -14.71
CA LYS A 414 17.44 -18.33 -13.40
C LYS A 414 17.17 -19.28 -12.23
N ALA A 415 16.13 -20.12 -12.32
CA ALA A 415 15.81 -21.15 -11.33
C ALA A 415 16.88 -22.24 -11.27
N ARG A 416 17.35 -22.73 -12.42
CA ARG A 416 18.49 -23.67 -12.49
C ARG A 416 19.79 -23.04 -12.00
N ASN A 417 20.07 -21.78 -12.35
CA ASN A 417 21.24 -21.04 -11.88
C ASN A 417 21.17 -20.63 -10.38
N MET A 418 20.13 -21.07 -9.66
CA MET A 418 19.95 -20.89 -8.22
C MET A 418 19.50 -22.18 -7.54
N ASP A 419 19.66 -23.35 -8.18
CA ASP A 419 19.33 -24.67 -7.60
C ASP A 419 17.91 -24.81 -7.03
N LEU A 420 16.92 -24.14 -7.66
CA LEU A 420 15.52 -24.12 -7.20
C LEU A 420 14.77 -25.38 -7.68
N PHE A 421 15.05 -26.53 -7.08
CA PHE A 421 14.55 -27.85 -7.51
C PHE A 421 13.01 -27.91 -7.64
N ASN A 422 12.27 -27.41 -6.65
CA ASN A 422 10.80 -27.37 -6.65
C ASN A 422 10.27 -26.03 -7.21
N SER A 423 10.79 -25.56 -8.35
CA SER A 423 10.33 -24.32 -8.98
C SER A 423 9.26 -24.56 -10.05
N TYR A 424 8.22 -23.71 -10.04
CA TYR A 424 7.10 -23.76 -10.98
C TYR A 424 6.74 -22.35 -11.46
N LEU A 425 6.43 -22.20 -12.75
CA LEU A 425 5.97 -20.93 -13.31
C LEU A 425 4.46 -20.78 -13.14
N PHE A 426 4.02 -19.64 -12.62
CA PHE A 426 2.61 -19.34 -12.39
C PHE A 426 1.89 -19.07 -13.72
N ALA A 427 0.79 -19.78 -13.99
CA ALA A 427 0.09 -19.66 -15.27
C ALA A 427 -0.79 -18.39 -15.33
N GLU A 428 -0.85 -17.70 -16.47
CA GLU A 428 -1.57 -16.42 -16.62
C GLU A 428 -3.11 -16.56 -16.79
N THR A 429 -3.72 -17.56 -16.14
CA THR A 429 -5.14 -17.90 -16.24
C THR A 429 -6.06 -16.85 -15.60
N GLN A 430 -7.31 -16.76 -16.06
CA GLN A 430 -8.31 -15.89 -15.42
C GLN A 430 -8.66 -16.36 -13.99
N ASN A 431 -8.59 -17.67 -13.74
CA ASN A 431 -8.72 -18.25 -12.40
C ASN A 431 -7.66 -17.68 -11.45
N ASN A 432 -6.39 -17.74 -11.84
CA ASN A 432 -5.27 -17.17 -11.08
C ASN A 432 -5.40 -15.67 -10.85
N LYS A 433 -5.75 -14.89 -11.89
CA LYS A 433 -6.02 -13.44 -11.78
C LYS A 433 -7.18 -13.14 -10.82
N ASN A 434 -8.18 -14.02 -10.71
CA ASN A 434 -9.27 -13.89 -9.77
C ASN A 434 -8.88 -14.28 -8.34
N ILE A 435 -8.00 -15.26 -8.16
CA ILE A 435 -7.48 -15.67 -6.84
C ILE A 435 -6.54 -14.60 -6.26
N ILE A 436 -5.59 -14.09 -7.05
CA ILE A 436 -4.64 -13.04 -6.64
C ILE A 436 -5.35 -11.86 -5.96
N ARG A 437 -6.42 -11.35 -6.59
CA ARG A 437 -7.22 -10.24 -6.06
C ARG A 437 -7.94 -10.59 -4.75
N LYS A 438 -8.39 -11.84 -4.59
CA LYS A 438 -9.13 -12.31 -3.40
C LYS A 438 -8.25 -12.59 -2.20
N ILE A 439 -6.99 -13.01 -2.40
CA ILE A 439 -6.03 -13.28 -1.31
C ILE A 439 -4.98 -12.17 -1.11
N ASN A 440 -5.12 -11.06 -1.85
CA ASN A 440 -4.23 -9.90 -1.87
C ASN A 440 -2.75 -10.30 -2.09
N LEU A 441 -2.48 -11.05 -3.17
CA LEU A 441 -1.12 -11.42 -3.62
C LEU A 441 -0.65 -10.43 -4.69
N ASN A 442 -0.56 -9.16 -4.30
CA ASN A 442 -0.25 -8.04 -5.20
C ASN A 442 1.19 -7.52 -5.07
N GLU A 443 1.97 -8.05 -4.12
CA GLU A 443 3.35 -7.64 -3.83
C GLU A 443 4.25 -8.89 -3.70
N LEU A 444 5.54 -8.72 -4.01
CA LEU A 444 6.58 -9.76 -3.95
C LEU A 444 7.83 -9.19 -3.28
N PRO A 445 8.64 -9.99 -2.55
CA PRO A 445 8.45 -11.43 -2.27
C PRO A 445 7.25 -11.69 -1.36
N ARG A 446 6.72 -12.91 -1.39
CA ARG A 446 5.56 -13.30 -0.57
C ARG A 446 5.67 -14.77 -0.14
N TYR A 447 5.67 -15.00 1.17
CA TYR A 447 5.87 -16.31 1.78
C TYR A 447 4.57 -16.85 2.42
N ILE A 448 4.12 -18.04 2.01
CA ILE A 448 2.94 -18.70 2.59
C ILE A 448 3.33 -20.05 3.17
N LEU A 449 3.07 -20.26 4.46
CA LEU A 449 3.29 -21.52 5.16
C LEU A 449 1.99 -22.35 5.21
N LEU A 450 2.07 -23.59 4.74
CA LEU A 450 1.01 -24.60 4.81
C LEU A 450 1.45 -25.77 5.71
N ASP A 451 0.49 -26.46 6.32
CA ASP A 451 0.73 -27.75 6.98
C ASP A 451 0.64 -28.95 6.01
N LYS A 452 0.93 -30.15 6.50
CA LYS A 452 0.79 -31.45 5.82
C LYS A 452 -0.57 -31.70 5.15
N ASP A 453 -1.64 -31.08 5.65
CA ASP A 453 -3.01 -31.20 5.15
C ASP A 453 -3.38 -30.02 4.22
N PHE A 454 -2.41 -29.16 3.91
CA PHE A 454 -2.48 -27.91 3.15
C PHE A 454 -3.36 -26.80 3.76
N ASN A 455 -3.58 -26.79 5.07
CA ASN A 455 -4.21 -25.63 5.72
C ASN A 455 -3.21 -24.46 5.74
N VAL A 456 -3.70 -23.23 5.53
CA VAL A 456 -2.85 -22.03 5.54
C VAL A 456 -2.50 -21.68 6.98
N VAL A 457 -1.34 -22.11 7.45
CA VAL A 457 -0.83 -21.80 8.79
C VAL A 457 -0.52 -20.30 8.87
N HIS A 458 0.36 -19.80 7.99
CA HIS A 458 0.67 -18.37 7.92
C HIS A 458 0.54 -17.82 6.48
N PRO A 459 -0.26 -16.75 6.24
CA PRO A 459 -0.58 -16.27 4.90
C PRO A 459 0.42 -15.26 4.31
N ASN A 460 1.36 -14.77 5.12
CA ASN A 460 2.44 -13.84 4.76
C ASN A 460 3.51 -13.87 5.86
N LEU A 461 4.43 -14.85 5.85
CA LEU A 461 5.60 -14.83 6.75
C LEU A 461 6.50 -13.64 6.46
N ALA A 462 7.27 -13.21 7.47
CA ALA A 462 8.43 -12.36 7.27
C ALA A 462 9.39 -12.95 6.21
N THR A 463 10.20 -12.10 5.57
CA THR A 463 11.13 -12.51 4.52
C THR A 463 12.47 -13.01 5.10
N PRO A 464 13.23 -13.87 4.40
CA PRO A 464 14.53 -14.38 4.86
C PRO A 464 15.59 -13.34 5.29
N GLN A 465 15.50 -12.08 4.88
CA GLN A 465 16.38 -11.00 5.39
C GLN A 465 15.89 -10.35 6.69
N GLU A 466 14.68 -10.65 7.15
CA GLU A 466 14.10 -10.14 8.40
C GLU A 466 14.40 -11.09 9.57
N ALA A 467 14.85 -10.53 10.69
CA ALA A 467 15.35 -11.30 11.83
C ALA A 467 14.32 -12.26 12.45
N ASP A 468 13.02 -11.97 12.31
CA ASP A 468 11.94 -12.80 12.83
C ASP A 468 11.60 -14.02 11.94
N PHE A 469 12.07 -14.14 10.68
CA PHE A 469 11.64 -15.22 9.77
C PHE A 469 11.84 -16.63 10.36
N LEU A 470 13.05 -16.96 10.84
CA LEU A 470 13.32 -18.27 11.45
C LEU A 470 12.57 -18.48 12.79
N LYS A 471 12.25 -17.38 13.49
CA LYS A 471 11.49 -17.38 14.75
C LYS A 471 10.01 -17.62 14.49
N GLU A 472 9.40 -16.97 13.49
CA GLU A 472 8.04 -17.24 13.02
C GLU A 472 7.94 -18.67 12.50
N LEU A 473 8.81 -19.07 11.58
CA LEU A 473 8.82 -20.39 10.96
C LEU A 473 8.86 -21.52 12.01
N LYS A 474 9.79 -21.45 12.97
CA LYS A 474 9.91 -22.42 14.08
C LYS A 474 8.84 -22.24 15.18
N THR A 475 8.05 -21.15 15.16
CA THR A 475 6.87 -20.97 16.04
C THR A 475 5.61 -21.60 15.44
N TYR A 476 5.48 -21.56 14.10
CA TYR A 476 4.31 -22.06 13.38
C TYR A 476 4.44 -23.54 12.95
N MET A 477 5.66 -24.06 12.84
CA MET A 477 5.94 -25.49 12.71
C MET A 477 6.00 -26.14 14.10
N LYS A 478 5.05 -27.02 14.43
CA LYS A 478 4.90 -27.70 15.73
C LYS A 478 4.49 -29.17 15.57
#